data_AF-A0A817PN87-F1
#
_entry.id   AF-A0A817PN87-F1
#
_cell.length_a   1.000
_cell.length_b   1.000
_cell.length_c   1.000
_cell.angle_alpha   90.00
_cell.angle_beta   90.00
_cell.angle_gamma   90.00
#
_symmetry.space_group_name_H-M   'P 1'
#
loop_
_entity.id
_entity.type
_entity.pdbx_description
1 polymer ?
#
loop_
_entity_poly.entity_id
_entity_poly.type
_entity_poly.pdbx_seq_one_letter_code
_entity_poly.pdbx_strand_id
1 'polypeptide(L)'
;MFPGNKRSNEDVPLGSNDNKRNRNLSSSRTEYRFLIAASDAHAIFGRNGENFQSLRNKYHNLIDVSQVQTPERVLILYGDEDKAMSILADILPIMAQNQGVRPGFVELRAMIHSSQAGAVIGKSGDRIKEF
;
A
#
# COMPACT_ATOMS: atom_id res chain seq x y z
N MET A 1 -29.73 34.87 46.94
CA MET A 1 -30.06 33.46 46.73
C MET A 1 -30.23 33.28 45.23
N PHE A 2 -29.30 32.58 44.57
CA PHE A 2 -29.24 32.47 43.11
C PHE A 2 -30.35 31.55 42.57
N PRO A 3 -31.07 31.88 41.48
CA PRO A 3 -31.98 30.94 40.85
C PRO A 3 -31.20 29.86 40.09
N GLY A 4 -31.49 28.60 40.42
CA GLY A 4 -30.85 27.41 39.86
C GLY A 4 -31.26 27.16 38.40
N ASN A 5 -30.26 27.07 37.53
CA ASN A 5 -30.42 26.71 36.13
C ASN A 5 -30.56 25.18 36.00
N LYS A 6 -31.80 24.66 35.99
CA LYS A 6 -32.09 23.29 35.53
C LYS A 6 -32.03 23.27 34.01
N ARG A 7 -30.91 22.80 33.45
CA ARG A 7 -30.81 22.50 32.01
C ARG A 7 -31.70 21.31 31.71
N SER A 8 -32.69 21.51 30.84
CA SER A 8 -33.44 20.45 30.16
C SER A 8 -32.50 19.67 29.25
N ASN A 9 -32.50 18.34 29.38
CA ASN A 9 -31.86 17.44 28.43
C ASN A 9 -32.69 17.46 27.15
N GLU A 10 -32.18 18.14 26.11
CA GLU A 10 -32.57 17.87 24.73
C GLU A 10 -31.61 16.79 24.20
N ASP A 11 -32.18 15.66 23.80
CA ASP A 11 -31.48 14.53 23.19
C ASP A 11 -30.81 14.99 21.87
N VAL A 12 -29.51 15.28 21.94
CA VAL A 12 -28.67 15.46 20.75
C VAL A 12 -28.42 14.07 20.16
N PRO A 13 -28.90 13.75 18.95
CA PRO A 13 -28.52 12.51 18.31
C PRO A 13 -27.03 12.60 17.94
N LEU A 14 -26.22 11.69 18.52
CA LEU A 14 -24.84 11.43 18.11
C LEU A 14 -24.84 10.92 16.66
N GLY A 15 -24.85 11.85 15.72
CA GLY A 15 -24.31 11.62 14.39
C GLY A 15 -22.81 11.44 14.52
N SER A 16 -22.32 10.32 13.98
CA SER A 16 -20.98 10.06 13.42
C SER A 16 -20.51 8.67 13.80
N ASN A 17 -20.81 7.69 12.95
CA ASN A 17 -19.84 6.63 12.73
C ASN A 17 -19.92 6.23 11.26
N ASP A 18 -19.16 6.97 10.47
CA ASP A 18 -18.76 6.73 9.08
C ASP A 18 -17.95 5.43 8.90
N ASN A 19 -18.25 4.38 9.68
CA ASN A 19 -17.65 3.06 9.56
C ASN A 19 -18.39 2.14 8.56
N LYS A 20 -19.25 2.71 7.71
CA LYS A 20 -20.04 1.95 6.72
C LYS A 20 -19.52 2.05 5.28
N ARG A 21 -18.53 2.91 4.99
CA ARG A 21 -18.01 3.10 3.62
C ARG A 21 -16.84 2.21 3.22
N ASN A 22 -16.29 1.38 4.12
CA ASN A 22 -15.14 0.54 3.78
C ASN A 22 -15.38 -0.99 3.78
N ARG A 23 -16.64 -1.45 3.94
CA ARG A 23 -16.95 -2.89 3.83
C ARG A 23 -17.30 -3.35 2.41
N ASN A 24 -17.51 -2.43 1.48
CA ASN A 24 -17.97 -2.76 0.12
C ASN A 24 -16.85 -2.92 -0.93
N LEU A 25 -15.56 -2.86 -0.54
CA LEU A 25 -14.43 -3.15 -1.44
C LEU A 25 -13.74 -4.50 -1.12
N SER A 26 -14.33 -5.30 -0.24
CA SER A 26 -13.84 -6.63 0.16
C SER A 26 -14.23 -7.74 -0.83
N SER A 27 -14.70 -7.37 -2.02
CA SER A 27 -15.10 -8.31 -3.07
C SER A 27 -13.95 -8.46 -4.06
N SER A 28 -13.10 -9.47 -3.85
CA SER A 28 -12.18 -10.02 -4.86
C SER A 28 -11.16 -9.05 -5.47
N ARG A 29 -10.45 -8.28 -4.64
CA ARG A 29 -9.32 -7.50 -5.14
C ARG A 29 -8.01 -8.19 -4.78
N THR A 30 -7.26 -8.64 -5.79
CA THR A 30 -5.93 -9.23 -5.60
C THR A 30 -4.99 -8.16 -5.03
N GLU A 31 -4.18 -8.58 -4.05
CA GLU A 31 -3.18 -7.73 -3.39
C GLU A 31 -1.78 -8.23 -3.72
N TYR A 32 -0.91 -7.31 -4.12
CA TYR A 32 0.51 -7.55 -4.33
C TYR A 32 1.28 -6.75 -3.28
N ARG A 33 2.12 -7.43 -2.50
CA ARG A 33 2.85 -6.82 -1.39
C ARG A 33 4.34 -6.94 -1.64
N PHE A 34 5.05 -5.84 -1.55
CA PHE A 34 6.50 -5.76 -1.71
C PHE A 34 7.13 -5.11 -0.50
N LEU A 35 8.25 -5.66 -0.07
CA LEU A 35 9.12 -5.07 0.93
C LEU A 35 10.13 -4.18 0.20
N ILE A 36 10.15 -2.90 0.54
CA ILE A 36 11.01 -1.89 -0.08
C ILE A 36 11.85 -1.20 0.98
N ALA A 37 13.02 -0.69 0.61
CA ALA A 37 13.83 0.08 1.53
C ALA A 37 13.15 1.43 1.87
N ALA A 38 13.46 1.99 3.03
CA ALA A 38 12.99 3.31 3.40
C ALA A 38 13.41 4.37 2.37
N SER A 39 14.62 4.26 1.81
CA SER A 39 15.09 5.14 0.72
C SER A 39 14.15 5.10 -0.50
N ASP A 40 13.75 3.91 -0.92
CA ASP A 40 12.84 3.72 -2.06
C ASP A 40 11.45 4.29 -1.77
N ALA A 41 10.95 4.09 -0.54
CA ALA A 41 9.70 4.69 -0.11
C ALA A 41 9.76 6.22 -0.20
N HIS A 42 10.84 6.86 0.27
CA HIS A 42 11.01 8.31 0.13
C HIS A 42 11.05 8.77 -1.32
N ALA A 43 11.69 8.00 -2.22
CA ALA A 43 11.70 8.31 -3.65
C ALA A 43 10.29 8.19 -4.27
N ILE A 44 9.52 7.17 -3.89
CA ILE A 44 8.12 6.97 -4.30
C ILE A 44 7.23 8.14 -3.81
N PHE A 45 7.40 8.59 -2.56
CA PHE A 45 6.72 9.78 -2.07
C PHE A 45 7.12 11.04 -2.85
N GLY A 46 8.42 11.19 -3.14
CA GLY A 46 8.97 12.38 -3.76
C GLY A 46 8.96 13.58 -2.83
N ARG A 47 9.39 14.73 -3.35
CA ARG A 47 9.41 15.99 -2.59
C ARG A 47 7.96 16.39 -2.25
N ASN A 48 7.69 16.68 -0.98
CA ASN A 48 6.36 17.04 -0.47
C ASN A 48 5.24 16.00 -0.76
N GLY A 49 5.58 14.74 -1.11
CA GLY A 49 4.57 13.72 -1.42
C GLY A 49 3.95 13.84 -2.83
N GLU A 50 4.45 14.73 -3.69
CA GLU A 50 3.86 15.02 -5.00
C GLU A 50 3.84 13.80 -5.94
N ASN A 51 4.92 13.02 -5.94
CA ASN A 51 5.06 11.85 -6.81
C ASN A 51 4.03 10.77 -6.44
N PHE A 52 3.90 10.48 -5.14
CA PHE A 52 2.92 9.52 -4.65
C PHE A 52 1.48 10.00 -4.82
N GLN A 53 1.21 11.30 -4.68
CA GLN A 53 -0.11 11.85 -4.98
C GLN A 53 -0.46 11.70 -6.47
N SER A 54 0.52 11.91 -7.36
CA SER A 54 0.37 11.72 -8.80
C SER A 54 0.08 10.26 -9.15
N LEU A 55 0.81 9.31 -8.55
CA LEU A 55 0.55 7.87 -8.68
C LEU A 55 -0.84 7.49 -8.15
N ARG A 56 -1.25 8.00 -6.99
CA ARG A 56 -2.59 7.76 -6.43
C ARG A 56 -3.70 8.29 -7.35
N ASN A 57 -3.51 9.45 -7.96
CA ASN A 57 -4.45 10.02 -8.90
C ASN A 57 -4.51 9.21 -10.22
N LYS A 58 -3.34 8.85 -10.78
CA LYS A 58 -3.22 8.08 -12.04
C LYS A 58 -3.90 6.73 -11.93
N TYR A 59 -3.72 6.04 -10.81
CA TYR A 59 -4.24 4.69 -10.64
C TYR A 59 -5.59 4.63 -9.89
N HIS A 60 -6.10 5.72 -9.31
CA HIS A 60 -7.31 5.74 -8.47
C HIS A 60 -7.12 5.05 -7.10
N ASN A 61 -6.03 5.37 -6.39
CA ASN A 61 -5.72 4.87 -5.03
C ASN A 61 -5.49 3.35 -4.95
N LEU A 62 -4.93 2.74 -5.99
CA LEU A 62 -4.56 1.31 -5.98
C LEU A 62 -3.16 1.05 -5.41
N ILE A 63 -2.51 2.09 -4.91
CA ILE A 63 -1.14 2.07 -4.38
C ILE A 63 -1.16 2.59 -2.95
N ASP A 64 -0.53 1.84 -2.05
CA ASP A 64 -0.32 2.26 -0.67
C ASP A 64 1.08 1.90 -0.17
N VAL A 65 1.58 2.64 0.81
CA VAL A 65 2.88 2.40 1.45
C VAL A 65 2.69 2.50 2.96
N SER A 66 3.19 1.51 3.70
CA SER A 66 3.10 1.50 5.16
C SER A 66 3.77 2.73 5.77
N GLN A 67 3.06 3.42 6.66
CA GLN A 67 3.54 4.66 7.30
C GLN A 67 4.47 4.42 8.51
N VAL A 68 4.91 3.18 8.71
CA VAL A 68 5.80 2.80 9.81
C VAL A 68 7.22 3.28 9.50
N GLN A 69 7.88 3.89 10.49
CA GLN A 69 9.25 4.37 10.38
C GLN A 69 10.26 3.23 10.63
N THR A 70 10.25 2.24 9.75
CA THR A 70 11.20 1.12 9.74
C THR A 70 12.14 1.22 8.54
N PRO A 71 13.33 0.59 8.61
CA PRO A 71 14.27 0.54 7.47
C PRO A 71 13.66 -0.12 6.23
N GLU A 72 12.72 -1.04 6.43
CA GLU A 72 11.92 -1.66 5.38
C GLU A 72 10.45 -1.23 5.52
N ARG A 73 9.77 -1.00 4.41
CA ARG A 73 8.35 -0.64 4.36
C ARG A 73 7.60 -1.55 3.41
N VAL A 74 6.29 -1.68 3.61
CA VAL A 74 5.44 -2.49 2.74
C VAL A 74 4.78 -1.59 1.70
N LEU A 75 5.09 -1.82 0.43
CA LEU A 75 4.34 -1.31 -0.72
C LEU A 75 3.21 -2.30 -1.02
N ILE A 76 1.98 -1.80 -1.09
CA ILE A 76 0.78 -2.60 -1.38
C ILE A 76 0.16 -2.08 -2.66
N LEU A 77 0.00 -2.97 -3.63
CA LEU A 77 -0.71 -2.73 -4.88
C LEU A 77 -2.00 -3.54 -4.87
N TYR A 78 -3.06 -2.94 -5.37
CA TYR A 78 -4.36 -3.57 -5.44
C TYR A 78 -4.82 -3.68 -6.90
N GLY A 79 -5.48 -4.76 -7.30
CA GLY A 79 -6.08 -4.86 -8.64
C GLY A 79 -5.75 -6.16 -9.35
N ASP A 80 -6.11 -6.22 -10.62
CA ASP A 80 -5.71 -7.30 -11.52
C ASP A 80 -4.20 -7.22 -11.83
N GLU A 81 -3.69 -8.27 -12.50
CA GLU A 81 -2.29 -8.38 -12.91
C GLU A 81 -1.87 -7.19 -13.78
N ASP A 82 -2.66 -6.82 -14.78
CA ASP A 82 -2.35 -5.73 -15.71
C ASP A 82 -2.14 -4.38 -14.98
N LYS A 83 -3.00 -4.05 -14.02
CA LYS A 83 -2.84 -2.81 -13.23
C LYS A 83 -1.64 -2.89 -12.31
N ALA A 84 -1.41 -4.02 -11.65
CA ALA A 84 -0.25 -4.17 -10.77
C ALA A 84 1.06 -4.03 -11.54
N MET A 85 1.16 -4.65 -12.72
CA MET A 85 2.31 -4.53 -13.61
C MET A 85 2.49 -3.10 -14.12
N SER A 86 1.39 -2.42 -14.48
CA SER A 86 1.44 -1.01 -14.89
C SER A 86 1.94 -0.09 -13.78
N ILE A 87 1.56 -0.34 -12.52
CA ILE A 87 2.04 0.44 -11.38
C ILE A 87 3.53 0.14 -11.11
N LEU A 88 3.95 -1.13 -11.16
CA LEU A 88 5.35 -1.50 -10.99
C LEU A 88 6.25 -0.87 -12.05
N ALA A 89 5.82 -0.86 -13.32
CA ALA A 89 6.56 -0.24 -14.42
C ALA A 89 6.83 1.26 -14.20
N ASP A 90 5.90 1.97 -13.56
CA ASP A 90 6.07 3.38 -13.17
C ASP A 90 6.99 3.57 -11.95
N ILE A 91 6.91 2.66 -10.97
CA ILE A 91 7.64 2.77 -9.69
C ILE A 91 9.11 2.35 -9.83
N LEU A 92 9.39 1.31 -10.62
CA LEU A 92 10.74 0.74 -10.76
C LEU A 92 11.80 1.79 -11.17
N PRO A 93 11.55 2.68 -12.16
CA PRO A 93 12.49 3.75 -12.51
C PRO A 93 12.72 4.75 -11.37
N ILE A 94 11.72 5.01 -10.53
CA ILE A 94 11.84 5.92 -9.37
C ILE A 94 12.76 5.29 -8.31
N MET A 95 12.60 3.98 -8.07
CA MET A 95 13.47 3.23 -7.15
C MET A 95 14.91 3.14 -7.68
N ALA A 96 15.08 2.92 -8.99
CA ALA A 96 16.40 2.82 -9.62
C ALA A 96 17.24 4.10 -9.50
N GLN A 97 16.60 5.28 -9.59
CA GLN A 97 17.27 6.57 -9.48
C GLN A 97 17.91 6.83 -8.11
N ASN A 98 17.43 6.14 -7.06
CA ASN A 98 17.92 6.33 -5.70
C ASN A 98 19.06 5.38 -5.33
N GLN A 99 19.43 4.45 -6.22
CA GLN A 99 20.52 3.50 -5.96
C GLN A 99 21.87 4.09 -6.37
N GLY A 100 22.59 4.69 -5.41
CA GLY A 100 23.98 5.11 -5.61
C GLY A 100 24.97 3.95 -5.78
N VAL A 101 24.56 2.71 -5.53
CA VAL A 101 25.48 1.56 -5.38
C VAL A 101 25.66 0.76 -6.68
N ARG A 102 24.63 0.66 -7.54
CA ARG A 102 24.72 0.00 -8.87
C ARG A 102 23.69 0.58 -9.85
N PRO A 103 24.08 1.45 -10.79
CA PRO A 103 23.15 1.95 -11.79
C PRO A 103 22.57 0.78 -12.60
N GLY A 104 21.23 0.71 -12.69
CA GLY A 104 20.51 -0.28 -13.49
C GLY A 104 20.06 -1.54 -12.75
N PHE A 105 20.31 -1.68 -11.45
CA PHE A 105 19.74 -2.76 -10.64
C PHE A 105 18.66 -2.22 -9.70
N VAL A 106 17.54 -2.94 -9.59
CA VAL A 106 16.50 -2.71 -8.57
C VAL A 106 16.19 -4.05 -7.94
N GLU A 107 16.21 -4.12 -6.61
CA GLU A 107 15.81 -5.31 -5.86
C GLU A 107 14.34 -5.16 -5.45
N LEU A 108 13.50 -6.12 -5.84
CA LEU A 108 12.11 -6.23 -5.39
C LEU A 108 11.97 -7.47 -4.51
N ARG A 109 11.47 -7.29 -3.29
CA ARG A 109 11.22 -8.40 -2.34
C ARG A 109 9.72 -8.62 -2.21
N ALA A 110 9.18 -9.56 -2.98
CA ALA A 110 7.76 -9.90 -2.92
C ALA A 110 7.40 -10.66 -1.63
N MET A 111 6.27 -10.31 -1.02
CA MET A 111 5.69 -11.00 0.12
C MET A 111 4.57 -11.91 -0.36
N ILE A 112 4.68 -13.21 -0.08
CA ILE A 112 3.71 -14.22 -0.51
C ILE A 112 3.13 -14.88 0.73
N HIS A 113 1.80 -15.06 0.78
CA HIS A 113 1.18 -15.78 1.87
C HIS A 113 1.64 -17.24 1.87
N SER A 114 1.88 -17.84 3.04
CA SER A 114 2.46 -19.19 3.15
C SER A 114 1.63 -20.26 2.42
N SER A 115 0.30 -20.10 2.36
CA SER A 115 -0.58 -21.00 1.61
C SER A 115 -0.39 -20.96 0.08
N GLN A 116 0.19 -19.88 -0.45
CA GLN A 116 0.45 -19.68 -1.88
C GLN A 116 1.89 -20.03 -2.25
N ALA A 117 2.82 -19.96 -1.29
CA ALA A 117 4.23 -20.22 -1.51
C ALA A 117 4.50 -21.60 -2.12
N GLY A 118 3.75 -22.64 -1.72
CA GLY A 118 3.89 -23.98 -2.28
C GLY A 118 3.64 -24.06 -3.79
N ALA A 119 2.70 -23.28 -4.32
CA ALA A 119 2.41 -23.21 -5.75
C ALA A 119 3.51 -22.49 -6.53
N VAL A 120 4.14 -21.49 -5.92
CA VAL A 120 5.27 -20.74 -6.51
C VAL A 120 6.55 -21.58 -6.50
N ILE A 121 6.79 -22.31 -5.42
CA ILE A 121 7.98 -23.16 -5.26
C ILE A 121 7.90 -24.40 -6.14
N GLY A 122 6.73 -25.05 -6.20
CA GLY A 122 6.53 -26.33 -6.88
C GLY A 122 6.99 -27.53 -6.06
N LYS A 123 6.80 -28.74 -6.59
CA LYS A 123 7.17 -29.98 -5.90
C LYS A 123 8.69 -30.11 -5.90
N SER A 124 9.30 -30.20 -4.72
CA SER A 124 10.77 -30.26 -4.59
C SER A 124 11.51 -29.04 -5.18
N GLY A 125 10.83 -27.91 -5.34
CA GLY A 125 11.42 -26.68 -5.88
C GLY A 125 11.68 -26.73 -7.39
N ASP A 126 10.90 -27.51 -8.15
CA ASP A 126 10.99 -27.58 -9.60
C ASP A 126 10.54 -26.27 -10.26
N ARG A 127 9.38 -25.74 -9.87
CA ARG A 127 8.76 -24.58 -10.53
C ARG A 127 9.56 -23.29 -10.37
N ILE A 128 10.10 -23.02 -9.19
CA ILE A 128 10.84 -21.78 -8.92
C ILE A 128 12.17 -21.69 -9.69
N LYS A 129 12.71 -22.83 -10.15
CA LYS A 129 13.95 -22.87 -10.93
C LYS A 129 13.74 -22.58 -12.42
N GLU A 130 12.50 -22.63 -12.89
CA GLU A 130 12.12 -22.38 -14.28
C GLU A 130 11.85 -20.90 -14.58
N PHE A 131 11.68 -20.08 -13.53
CA PHE A 131 11.53 -18.62 -13.65
C PHE A 131 12.88 -17.94 -13.91
#